data_AF-A0A3P6RUV2-F1
#
_entry.id   AF-A0A3P6RUV2-F1
#
_cell.length_a   1.000
_cell.length_b   1.000
_cell.length_c   1.000
_cell.angle_alpha   90.00
_cell.angle_beta   90.00
_cell.angle_gamma   90.00
#
_symmetry.space_group_name_H-M   'P 1'
#
loop_
_entity.id
_entity.type
_entity.pdbx_description
1 polymer ?
#
loop_
_entity_poly.entity_id
_entity_poly.type
_entity_poly.pdbx_seq_one_letter_code
_entity_poly.pdbx_strand_id
1 'polypeptide(L)'
;MSLSRILPAGKNARFVIIPLRSAHQVAEAGAASQVDLRPEELDNPSFFQKISLRFQGIPLKGELHAPKSIFSDCGKEWFAPKPLPEMPKDYKEHPDRDLVNYPYPARPMYPPKTRLLMMPDSWFQPFMKVTGVSGPYLFFGGLFAFLVNKELWVYEEQGHMTVGWILFYLLISRTVGFRIDNWLYGEYQKRMEYFKGLIAEDLKDAVEFRKTSAAETESLKLVKENFPVIMKENMQLQLEAQYR
;
A
#
# COMPACT_ATOMS: atom_id res chain seq x y z
N MET A 1 -16.95 6.09 -41.34
CA MET A 1 -18.20 6.47 -40.66
C MET A 1 -18.22 7.98 -40.49
N SER A 2 -19.18 8.64 -41.12
CA SER A 2 -19.30 10.10 -41.22
C SER A 2 -19.93 10.67 -39.94
N LEU A 3 -19.24 11.57 -39.24
CA LEU A 3 -19.72 12.28 -38.05
C LEU A 3 -20.62 13.48 -38.40
N SER A 4 -21.51 13.29 -39.38
CA SER A 4 -22.54 14.25 -39.72
C SER A 4 -23.85 13.78 -39.09
N ARG A 5 -24.15 14.25 -37.87
CA ARG A 5 -25.50 14.40 -37.25
C ARG A 5 -25.42 14.36 -35.72
N ILE A 6 -25.07 15.47 -35.07
CA ILE A 6 -25.68 15.88 -33.80
C ILE A 6 -25.81 17.42 -33.78
N LEU A 7 -27.07 17.84 -34.00
CA LEU A 7 -27.74 19.07 -33.57
C LEU A 7 -27.62 20.41 -34.37
N PRO A 8 -28.75 21.16 -34.46
CA PRO A 8 -28.99 22.21 -35.45
C PRO A 8 -28.55 23.60 -34.98
N ALA A 9 -28.18 24.42 -35.97
CA ALA A 9 -27.87 25.84 -35.81
C ALA A 9 -29.09 26.64 -35.32
N GLY A 10 -29.09 26.97 -34.03
CA GLY A 10 -29.92 28.02 -33.44
C GLY A 10 -29.27 29.38 -33.63
N LYS A 11 -29.97 30.30 -34.30
CA LYS A 11 -29.61 31.71 -34.44
C LYS A 11 -29.37 32.32 -33.05
N ASN A 12 -28.11 32.62 -32.70
CA ASN A 12 -27.61 33.62 -31.72
C ASN A 12 -26.18 33.30 -31.22
N ALA A 13 -25.25 32.89 -32.09
CA ALA A 13 -23.84 32.79 -31.73
C ALA A 13 -23.15 34.15 -31.98
N ARG A 14 -23.04 34.98 -30.94
CA ARG A 14 -22.09 36.10 -30.96
C ARG A 14 -20.68 35.53 -30.94
N PHE A 15 -19.97 35.61 -32.05
CA PHE A 15 -18.54 35.33 -32.12
C PHE A 15 -17.81 36.32 -31.19
N VAL A 16 -17.37 35.84 -30.03
CA VAL A 16 -16.42 36.58 -29.19
C VAL A 16 -15.02 36.21 -29.68
N ILE A 17 -14.50 37.01 -30.60
CA ILE A 17 -13.08 37.02 -30.94
C ILE A 17 -12.37 37.65 -29.73
N ILE A 18 -11.58 36.88 -28.99
CA ILE A 18 -10.69 37.41 -27.96
C ILE A 18 -9.38 37.77 -28.66
N PRO A 19 -9.05 39.06 -28.90
CA PRO A 19 -7.73 39.42 -29.40
C PRO A 19 -6.72 39.21 -28.27
N LEU A 20 -5.76 38.31 -28.50
CA LEU A 20 -4.59 38.14 -27.64
C LEU A 20 -3.70 39.38 -27.81
N ARG A 21 -3.97 40.44 -27.05
CA ARG A 21 -3.12 41.64 -26.99
C ARG A 21 -1.99 41.35 -25.99
N SER A 22 -0.80 41.03 -26.51
CA SER A 22 0.45 41.07 -25.76
C SER A 22 0.78 42.53 -25.42
N ALA A 23 0.27 43.00 -24.28
CA ALA A 23 0.69 44.28 -23.71
C ALA A 23 1.92 44.03 -22.82
N HIS A 24 3.11 44.35 -23.35
CA HIS A 24 4.23 44.75 -22.51
C HIS A 24 3.84 46.08 -21.85
N GLN A 25 3.19 46.03 -20.69
CA GLN A 25 3.17 47.15 -19.77
C GLN A 25 4.13 46.84 -18.63
N VAL A 26 5.24 47.58 -18.63
CA VAL A 26 6.01 47.89 -17.44
C VAL A 26 5.03 48.55 -16.47
N ALA A 27 4.55 47.78 -15.49
CA ALA A 27 3.83 48.34 -14.37
C ALA A 27 4.87 48.93 -13.40
N GLU A 28 5.08 50.24 -13.54
CA GLU A 28 5.67 51.06 -12.50
C GLU A 28 4.98 50.80 -11.17
N ALA A 29 5.80 50.73 -10.13
CA ALA A 29 5.39 50.68 -8.75
C ALA A 29 4.47 51.86 -8.41
N GLY A 30 3.18 51.59 -8.31
CA GLY A 30 2.18 52.45 -7.67
C GLY A 30 1.91 51.94 -6.27
N ALA A 31 2.49 52.63 -5.29
CA ALA A 31 2.37 52.35 -3.86
C ALA A 31 0.89 52.29 -3.41
N ALA A 32 0.42 51.10 -3.10
CA ALA A 32 -0.72 50.88 -2.23
C ALA A 32 -0.34 49.76 -1.25
N SER A 33 0.08 50.16 -0.04
CA SER A 33 0.00 49.34 1.16
C SER A 33 0.62 47.92 1.02
N GLN A 34 1.96 47.85 0.99
CA GLN A 34 2.65 46.70 1.57
C GLN A 34 2.38 46.71 3.08
N VAL A 35 1.23 46.19 3.47
CA VAL A 35 1.11 45.55 4.77
C VAL A 35 1.68 44.16 4.56
N ASP A 36 2.67 43.79 5.37
CA ASP A 36 3.17 42.42 5.51
C ASP A 36 2.06 41.48 6.01
N LEU A 37 1.01 41.31 5.21
CA LEU A 37 -0.03 40.33 5.47
C LEU A 37 0.57 38.97 5.18
N ARG A 38 0.57 38.12 6.20
CA ARG A 38 1.00 36.74 6.06
C ARG A 38 0.17 36.12 4.93
N PRO A 39 0.79 35.35 4.03
CA PRO A 39 0.10 34.76 2.88
C PRO A 39 -1.12 33.88 3.25
N GLU A 40 -1.24 33.51 4.53
CA GLU A 40 -2.34 32.78 5.16
C GLU A 40 -3.64 33.62 5.33
N GLU A 41 -3.56 34.95 5.27
CA GLU A 41 -4.67 35.87 5.56
C GLU A 41 -5.35 36.47 4.31
N LEU A 42 -4.90 36.09 3.10
CA LEU A 42 -5.45 36.58 1.84
C LEU A 42 -6.83 35.95 1.55
N ASP A 43 -7.90 36.75 1.69
CA ASP A 43 -9.29 36.31 1.48
C ASP A 43 -9.64 35.99 0.01
N ASN A 44 -8.92 36.55 -0.98
CA ASN A 44 -9.14 36.22 -2.39
C ASN A 44 -7.90 36.49 -3.29
N PRO A 45 -6.87 35.61 -3.27
CA PRO A 45 -5.68 35.80 -4.10
C PRO A 45 -5.98 35.59 -5.60
N SER A 46 -5.29 36.37 -6.44
CA SER A 46 -5.33 36.25 -7.90
C SER A 46 -4.83 34.87 -8.38
N PHE A 47 -5.20 34.43 -9.59
CA PHE A 47 -4.87 33.09 -10.10
C PHE A 47 -3.36 32.77 -10.04
N PHE A 48 -2.51 33.71 -10.45
CA PHE A 48 -1.05 33.54 -10.41
C PHE A 48 -0.49 33.57 -8.98
N GLN A 49 -1.08 34.38 -8.09
CA GLN A 49 -0.71 34.40 -6.68
C GLN A 49 -1.12 33.10 -5.96
N LYS A 50 -2.29 32.54 -6.29
CA LYS A 50 -2.70 31.19 -5.87
C LYS A 50 -1.67 30.16 -6.33
N ILE A 51 -1.29 30.15 -7.61
CA ILE A 51 -0.28 29.22 -8.12
C ILE A 51 1.05 29.36 -7.36
N SER A 52 1.54 30.58 -7.16
CA SER A 52 2.77 30.85 -6.40
C SER A 52 2.69 30.32 -4.96
N LEU A 53 1.61 30.64 -4.25
CA LEU A 53 1.38 30.18 -2.87
C LEU A 53 1.23 28.64 -2.80
N ARG A 54 0.60 28.01 -3.80
CA ARG A 54 0.52 26.55 -3.91
C ARG A 54 1.89 25.90 -4.14
N PHE A 55 2.77 26.50 -4.93
CA PHE A 55 4.15 26.01 -5.12
C PHE A 55 5.01 26.22 -3.86
N GLN A 56 4.76 27.29 -3.11
CA GLN A 56 5.41 27.56 -1.83
C GLN A 56 4.86 26.68 -0.68
N GLY A 57 3.82 25.88 -0.93
CA GLY A 57 3.26 24.95 0.04
C GLY A 57 2.49 25.63 1.17
N ILE A 58 2.06 26.88 0.99
CA ILE A 58 1.32 27.64 1.99
C ILE A 58 -0.19 27.34 1.80
N PRO A 59 -0.89 26.84 2.82
CA PRO A 59 -2.33 26.58 2.72
C PRO A 59 -3.09 27.89 2.57
N LEU A 60 -4.04 27.92 1.65
CA LEU A 60 -4.98 29.04 1.51
C LEU A 60 -6.00 29.01 2.66
N LYS A 61 -6.55 30.18 3.02
CA LYS A 61 -7.57 30.29 4.07
C LYS A 61 -8.77 29.39 3.74
N GLY A 62 -8.97 28.35 4.56
CA GLY A 62 -10.01 27.33 4.40
C GLY A 62 -9.52 25.94 3.93
N GLU A 63 -8.26 25.81 3.49
CA GLU A 63 -7.64 24.52 3.18
C GLU A 63 -6.90 23.99 4.42
N LEU A 64 -7.31 22.82 4.95
CA LEU A 64 -6.68 22.17 6.12
C LEU A 64 -5.23 21.70 5.86
N HIS A 65 -4.85 21.56 4.59
CA HIS A 65 -3.56 21.03 4.17
C HIS A 65 -3.13 21.71 2.87
N ALA A 66 -1.81 21.92 2.74
CA ALA A 66 -1.22 22.41 1.50
C ALA A 66 -1.51 21.44 0.34
N PRO A 67 -1.63 21.96 -0.90
CA PRO A 67 -1.82 21.13 -2.08
C PRO A 67 -0.63 20.18 -2.26
N LYS A 68 -0.88 18.88 -2.23
CA LYS A 68 0.15 17.86 -2.43
C LYS A 68 0.54 17.81 -3.91
N SER A 69 1.81 18.09 -4.20
CA SER A 69 2.36 17.91 -5.54
C SER A 69 2.50 16.42 -5.88
N ILE A 70 2.50 16.08 -7.16
CA ILE A 70 2.75 14.70 -7.64
C ILE A 70 4.16 14.23 -7.23
N PHE A 71 5.08 15.18 -7.01
CA PHE A 71 6.46 14.92 -6.58
C PHE A 71 6.62 14.84 -5.05
N SER A 72 5.57 15.12 -4.27
CA SER A 72 5.64 15.11 -2.80
C SER A 72 5.94 13.73 -2.20
N ASP A 73 5.68 12.66 -2.95
CA ASP A 73 5.97 11.28 -2.58
C ASP A 73 7.19 10.69 -3.31
N CYS A 74 7.94 11.51 -4.03
CA CYS A 74 9.14 11.07 -4.74
C CYS A 74 10.20 10.54 -3.75
N GLY A 75 10.63 9.29 -3.96
CA GLY A 75 11.64 8.64 -3.12
C GLY A 75 11.14 8.05 -1.80
N LYS A 76 9.83 8.10 -1.53
CA LYS A 76 9.25 7.35 -0.41
C LYS A 76 9.11 5.89 -0.80
N GLU A 77 9.71 5.01 0.00
CA GLU A 77 9.52 3.56 -0.13
C GLU A 77 8.35 3.12 0.75
N TRP A 78 7.48 2.29 0.19
CA TRP A 78 6.36 1.73 0.93
C TRP A 78 6.79 0.42 1.62
N PHE A 79 6.47 0.29 2.91
CA PHE A 79 6.68 -0.93 3.69
C PHE A 79 5.37 -1.34 4.33
N ALA A 80 5.09 -2.65 4.34
CA ALA A 80 3.93 -3.20 5.02
C ALA A 80 4.01 -2.89 6.54
N PRO A 81 2.98 -2.27 7.13
CA PRO A 81 3.00 -1.88 8.55
C PRO A 81 2.90 -3.08 9.50
N LYS A 82 2.41 -4.23 9.01
CA LYS A 82 2.31 -5.47 9.79
C LYS A 82 3.13 -6.56 9.09
N PRO A 83 4.03 -7.26 9.82
CA PRO A 83 4.67 -8.44 9.28
C PRO A 83 3.61 -9.52 8.99
N LEU A 84 3.96 -10.48 8.14
CA LEU A 84 3.10 -11.64 7.90
C LEU A 84 2.89 -12.36 9.24
N PRO A 85 1.66 -12.77 9.58
CA PRO A 85 1.44 -13.54 10.80
C PRO A 85 2.26 -14.84 10.71
N GLU A 86 3.14 -15.05 11.68
CA GLU A 86 3.85 -16.32 11.81
C GLU A 86 2.85 -17.42 12.16
N MET A 87 3.11 -18.64 11.68
CA MET A 87 2.32 -19.79 12.11
C MET A 87 2.45 -19.95 13.62
N PRO A 88 1.34 -20.15 14.36
CA PRO A 88 1.40 -20.38 15.79
C PRO A 88 2.31 -21.58 16.10
N LYS A 89 3.24 -21.42 17.03
CA LYS A 89 4.17 -22.48 17.44
C LYS A 89 3.43 -23.70 18.01
N ASP A 90 2.25 -23.48 18.57
CA ASP A 90 1.39 -24.49 19.19
C ASP A 90 0.39 -25.11 18.21
N TYR A 91 0.52 -24.85 16.90
CA TYR A 91 -0.36 -25.45 15.90
C TYR A 91 -0.10 -26.95 15.80
N LYS A 92 -0.95 -27.74 16.48
CA LYS A 92 -0.85 -29.20 16.48
C LYS A 92 -1.51 -29.76 15.22
N GLU A 93 -0.68 -30.20 14.29
CA GLU A 93 -1.13 -30.81 13.05
C GLU A 93 -1.33 -32.32 13.19
N HIS A 94 -1.84 -32.96 12.14
CA HIS A 94 -2.03 -34.41 12.11
C HIS A 94 -0.69 -35.13 12.41
N PRO A 95 -0.68 -36.20 13.23
CA PRO A 95 0.54 -36.90 13.64
C PRO A 95 1.43 -37.37 12.48
N ASP A 96 0.83 -37.66 11.32
CA ASP A 96 1.55 -38.18 10.15
C ASP A 96 2.29 -37.10 9.35
N ARG A 97 2.13 -35.82 9.69
CA ARG A 97 2.77 -34.74 8.95
C ARG A 97 4.19 -34.49 9.45
N ASP A 98 5.16 -34.69 8.56
CA ASP A 98 6.57 -34.37 8.82
C ASP A 98 6.86 -32.87 8.62
N LEU A 99 6.77 -32.13 9.72
CA LEU A 99 7.11 -30.71 9.78
C LEU A 99 8.62 -30.43 9.79
N VAL A 100 9.46 -31.43 10.07
CA VAL A 100 10.92 -31.27 10.17
C VAL A 100 11.54 -31.22 8.78
N ASN A 101 11.18 -32.17 7.91
CA ASN A 101 11.68 -32.19 6.53
C ASN A 101 10.85 -31.31 5.59
N TYR A 102 9.56 -31.10 5.88
CA TYR A 102 8.65 -30.32 5.04
C TYR A 102 7.96 -29.19 5.83
N PRO A 103 8.71 -28.14 6.23
CA PRO A 103 8.11 -26.96 6.83
C PRO A 103 7.14 -26.29 5.86
N TYR A 104 6.19 -25.53 6.39
CA TYR A 104 5.32 -24.74 5.54
C TYR A 104 6.12 -23.77 4.67
N PRO A 105 5.80 -23.64 3.37
CA PRO A 105 6.46 -22.67 2.52
C PRO A 105 6.14 -21.25 3.02
N ALA A 106 7.14 -20.60 3.61
CA ALA A 106 7.03 -19.21 4.04
C ALA A 106 7.20 -18.30 2.82
N ARG A 107 6.18 -17.51 2.50
CA ARG A 107 6.32 -16.48 1.46
C ARG A 107 7.18 -15.34 2.02
N PRO A 108 8.30 -14.97 1.38
CA PRO A 108 9.06 -13.81 1.81
C PRO A 108 8.21 -12.54 1.66
N MET A 109 8.24 -11.68 2.69
CA MET A 109 7.47 -10.43 2.70
C MET A 109 7.95 -9.46 1.63
N TYR A 110 9.27 -9.35 1.46
CA TYR A 110 9.89 -8.41 0.53
C TYR A 110 10.49 -9.16 -0.66
N PRO A 111 10.42 -8.57 -1.87
CA PRO A 111 11.11 -9.13 -3.02
C PRO A 111 12.63 -9.11 -2.78
N PRO A 112 13.38 -10.03 -3.43
CA PRO A 112 14.83 -9.97 -3.41
C PRO A 112 15.31 -8.64 -3.98
N LYS A 113 16.38 -8.09 -3.40
CA LYS A 113 16.93 -6.78 -3.78
C LYS A 113 17.34 -6.79 -5.25
N THR A 114 16.92 -5.76 -6.00
CA THR A 114 17.34 -5.52 -7.39
C THR A 114 18.22 -4.27 -7.47
N ARG A 115 19.14 -4.26 -8.43
CA ARG A 115 20.03 -3.15 -8.77
C ARG A 115 19.88 -2.83 -10.26
N LEU A 116 20.17 -1.58 -10.64
CA LEU A 116 20.07 -1.13 -12.04
C LEU A 116 18.71 -1.43 -12.69
N LEU A 117 17.61 -1.21 -11.95
CA LEU A 117 16.22 -1.44 -12.35
C LEU A 117 15.81 -2.92 -12.51
N MET A 118 16.64 -3.74 -13.16
CA MET A 118 16.27 -5.09 -13.61
C MET A 118 17.15 -6.20 -13.01
N MET A 119 18.42 -5.91 -12.70
CA MET A 119 19.37 -6.97 -12.38
C MET A 119 19.27 -7.38 -10.90
N PRO A 120 19.12 -8.67 -10.56
CA PRO A 120 19.04 -9.11 -9.17
C PRO A 120 20.40 -8.97 -8.47
N ASP A 121 20.38 -8.63 -7.18
CA ASP A 121 21.60 -8.51 -6.35
C ASP A 121 22.41 -9.81 -6.32
N SER A 122 21.75 -10.96 -6.47
CA SER A 122 22.39 -12.28 -6.53
C SER A 122 23.41 -12.42 -7.66
N TRP A 123 23.23 -11.71 -8.78
CA TRP A 123 24.22 -11.70 -9.86
C TRP A 123 25.45 -10.89 -9.50
N PHE A 124 25.32 -9.87 -8.65
CA PHE A 124 26.43 -9.03 -8.23
C PHE A 124 27.29 -9.72 -7.16
N GLN A 125 26.70 -10.54 -6.29
CA GLN A 125 27.39 -11.15 -5.15
C GLN A 125 28.66 -11.94 -5.54
N PRO A 126 28.66 -12.79 -6.59
CA PRO A 126 29.88 -13.47 -7.04
C PRO A 126 30.94 -12.51 -7.58
N PHE A 127 30.55 -11.52 -8.41
CA PHE A 127 31.47 -10.53 -8.96
C PHE A 127 32.09 -9.66 -7.88
N MET A 128 31.30 -9.26 -6.87
CA MET A 128 31.78 -8.43 -5.76
C MET A 128 32.86 -9.13 -4.93
N LYS A 129 32.81 -10.47 -4.80
CA LYS A 129 33.85 -11.25 -4.11
C LYS A 129 35.21 -11.18 -4.81
N VAL A 130 35.23 -11.04 -6.13
CA VAL A 130 36.47 -11.08 -6.93
C VAL A 130 36.97 -9.68 -7.30
N THR A 131 36.04 -8.79 -7.67
CA THR A 131 36.35 -7.49 -8.31
C THR A 131 35.94 -6.29 -7.47
N GLY A 132 35.44 -6.52 -6.25
CA GLY A 132 34.93 -5.48 -5.36
C GLY A 132 33.58 -4.92 -5.80
N VAL A 133 33.11 -3.88 -5.09
CA VAL A 133 31.76 -3.33 -5.27
C VAL A 133 31.57 -2.68 -6.66
N SER A 134 32.62 -2.09 -7.22
CA SER A 134 32.58 -1.43 -8.54
C SER A 134 32.60 -2.40 -9.72
N GLY A 135 33.17 -3.59 -9.55
CA GLY A 135 33.40 -4.55 -10.63
C GLY A 135 32.16 -4.93 -11.44
N PRO A 136 31.03 -5.32 -10.81
CA PRO A 136 29.81 -5.61 -11.56
C PRO A 136 29.32 -4.43 -12.41
N TYR A 137 29.45 -3.19 -11.92
CA TYR A 137 29.00 -1.99 -12.64
C TYR A 137 29.90 -1.70 -13.85
N LEU A 138 31.21 -1.87 -13.70
CA LEU A 138 32.16 -1.75 -14.80
C LEU A 138 31.97 -2.88 -15.83
N PHE A 139 31.63 -4.09 -15.40
CA PHE A 139 31.32 -5.19 -16.30
C PHE A 139 30.07 -4.91 -17.14
N PHE A 140 28.94 -4.54 -16.53
CA PHE A 140 27.72 -4.24 -17.29
C PHE A 140 27.86 -2.99 -18.17
N GLY A 141 28.52 -1.94 -17.66
CA GLY A 141 28.81 -0.74 -18.45
C GLY A 141 29.75 -1.03 -19.63
N GLY A 142 30.79 -1.84 -19.41
CA GLY A 142 31.72 -2.28 -20.44
C GLY A 142 31.07 -3.21 -21.47
N LEU A 143 30.22 -4.14 -21.04
CA LEU A 143 29.43 -5.00 -21.92
C LEU A 143 28.51 -4.17 -22.82
N PHE A 144 27.83 -3.17 -22.25
CA PHE A 144 26.99 -2.25 -23.01
C PHE A 144 27.80 -1.44 -24.04
N ALA A 145 28.93 -0.86 -23.62
CA ALA A 145 29.83 -0.14 -24.52
C ALA A 145 30.37 -1.05 -25.64
N PHE A 146 30.67 -2.31 -25.33
CA PHE A 146 31.10 -3.31 -26.31
C PHE A 146 29.99 -3.62 -27.33
N LEU A 147 28.74 -3.83 -26.88
CA LEU A 147 27.60 -4.08 -27.76
C LEU A 147 27.36 -2.93 -28.75
N VAL A 148 27.50 -1.69 -28.28
CA VAL A 148 27.39 -0.48 -29.10
C VAL A 148 28.56 -0.37 -30.08
N ASN A 149 29.80 -0.53 -29.61
CA ASN A 149 30.99 -0.38 -30.45
C ASN A 149 31.11 -1.48 -31.52
N LYS A 150 30.55 -2.66 -31.26
CA LYS A 150 30.48 -3.76 -32.23
C LYS A 150 29.22 -3.76 -33.08
N GLU A 151 28.38 -2.73 -32.97
CA GLU A 151 27.10 -2.61 -33.70
C GLU A 151 26.20 -3.86 -33.53
N LEU A 152 26.41 -4.63 -32.45
CA LEU A 152 25.48 -5.69 -32.04
C LEU A 152 24.18 -5.07 -31.52
N TRP A 153 24.28 -3.84 -31.01
CA TRP A 153 23.16 -2.97 -30.69
C TRP A 153 23.26 -1.71 -31.55
N VAL A 154 22.55 -1.69 -32.68
CA VAL A 154 22.51 -0.54 -33.60
C VAL A 154 21.47 0.47 -33.11
N TYR A 155 21.89 1.74 -32.95
CA TYR A 155 20.97 2.83 -32.64
C TYR A 155 20.30 3.33 -33.92
N GLU A 156 19.14 2.77 -34.23
CA GLU A 156 18.22 3.34 -35.21
C GLU A 156 17.36 4.45 -34.59
N GLU A 157 16.48 5.07 -35.38
CA GLU A 157 15.49 6.08 -34.93
C GLU A 157 14.67 5.60 -33.72
N GLN A 158 14.42 4.29 -33.62
CA GLN A 158 13.72 3.66 -32.50
C GLN A 158 14.51 3.65 -31.18
N GLY A 159 15.84 3.76 -31.23
CA GLY A 159 16.70 3.74 -30.04
C GLY A 159 16.48 4.92 -29.11
N HIS A 160 16.23 6.12 -29.67
CA HIS A 160 15.87 7.30 -28.88
C HIS A 160 14.52 7.14 -28.19
N MET A 161 13.58 6.47 -28.84
CA MET A 161 12.27 6.12 -28.29
C MET A 161 12.41 5.22 -27.06
N THR A 162 13.28 4.20 -27.11
CA THR A 162 13.55 3.31 -25.96
C THR A 162 14.08 4.07 -24.74
N VAL A 163 15.03 4.99 -24.92
CA VAL A 163 15.56 5.82 -23.81
C VAL A 163 14.47 6.69 -23.21
N GLY A 164 13.60 7.28 -24.05
CA GLY A 164 12.43 8.04 -23.61
C GLY A 164 11.47 7.20 -22.75
N TRP A 165 11.18 5.96 -23.16
CA TRP A 165 10.34 5.03 -22.39
C TRP A 165 10.95 4.66 -21.04
N ILE A 166 12.28 4.44 -20.97
CA ILE A 166 12.97 4.17 -19.71
C ILE A 166 12.85 5.36 -18.76
N LEU A 167 13.09 6.58 -19.24
CA LEU A 167 12.96 7.80 -18.44
C LEU A 167 11.52 7.98 -17.94
N PHE A 168 10.54 7.80 -18.82
CA PHE A 168 9.12 7.89 -18.48
C PHE A 168 8.72 6.87 -17.42
N TYR A 169 9.17 5.62 -17.56
CA TYR A 169 8.97 4.58 -16.56
C TYR A 169 9.59 4.94 -15.19
N LEU A 170 10.81 5.48 -15.18
CA LEU A 170 11.47 5.93 -13.95
C LEU A 170 10.73 7.10 -13.29
N LEU A 171 10.22 8.06 -14.07
CA LEU A 171 9.44 9.18 -13.55
C LEU A 171 8.12 8.71 -12.92
N ILE A 172 7.38 7.83 -13.61
CA ILE A 172 6.09 7.32 -13.08
C ILE A 172 6.30 6.44 -11.86
N SER A 173 7.24 5.49 -11.92
CA SER A 173 7.50 4.58 -10.80
C SER A 173 7.92 5.34 -9.54
N ARG A 174 8.72 6.41 -9.66
CA ARG A 174 9.16 7.22 -8.51
C ARG A 174 8.12 8.17 -7.96
N THR A 175 7.21 8.68 -8.79
CA THR A 175 6.20 9.67 -8.35
C THR A 175 4.90 9.03 -7.88
N VAL A 176 4.45 7.97 -8.56
CA VAL A 176 3.14 7.35 -8.31
C VAL A 176 3.27 6.01 -7.58
N GLY A 177 4.44 5.37 -7.58
CA GLY A 177 4.66 4.04 -6.98
C GLY A 177 4.15 3.92 -5.56
N PHE A 178 4.59 4.80 -4.65
CA PHE A 178 4.18 4.78 -3.24
C PHE A 178 2.64 4.84 -3.05
N ARG A 179 1.95 5.62 -3.88
CA ARG A 179 0.49 5.77 -3.81
C ARG A 179 -0.23 4.51 -4.29
N ILE A 180 0.26 3.89 -5.36
CA ILE A 180 -0.28 2.64 -5.88
C ILE A 180 -0.08 1.52 -4.86
N ASP A 181 1.12 1.40 -4.29
CA ASP A 181 1.44 0.36 -3.32
C ASP A 181 0.57 0.45 -2.07
N ASN A 182 0.40 1.66 -1.53
CA ASN A 182 -0.45 1.89 -0.36
C ASN A 182 -1.93 1.59 -0.65
N TRP A 183 -2.41 1.97 -1.83
CA TRP A 183 -3.78 1.67 -2.27
C TRP A 183 -4.00 0.16 -2.44
N LEU A 184 -3.07 -0.53 -3.12
CA LEU A 184 -3.14 -1.96 -3.37
C LEU A 184 -3.09 -2.77 -2.06
N TYR A 185 -2.24 -2.37 -1.10
CA TYR A 185 -2.20 -2.99 0.21
C TYR A 185 -3.50 -2.78 1.00
N GLY A 186 -4.07 -1.57 0.96
CA GLY A 186 -5.35 -1.27 1.59
C GLY A 186 -6.48 -2.16 1.05
N GLU A 187 -6.53 -2.36 -0.26
CA GLU A 187 -7.53 -3.22 -0.89
C GLU A 187 -7.31 -4.71 -0.59
N TYR A 188 -6.04 -5.14 -0.58
CA TYR A 188 -5.68 -6.49 -0.16
C TYR A 188 -6.11 -6.78 1.29
N GLN A 189 -5.91 -5.82 2.19
CA GLN A 189 -6.28 -5.97 3.60
C GLN A 189 -7.79 -6.10 3.77
N LYS A 190 -8.60 -5.30 3.07
CA LYS A 190 -10.06 -5.43 3.09
C LYS A 190 -10.52 -6.79 2.60
N ARG A 191 -9.92 -7.29 1.52
CA ARG A 191 -10.22 -8.62 0.98
C ARG A 191 -9.86 -9.72 1.97
N MET A 192 -8.72 -9.60 2.64
CA MET A 192 -8.29 -10.56 3.67
C MET A 192 -9.23 -10.53 4.89
N GLU A 193 -9.66 -9.34 5.33
CA GLU A 193 -10.60 -9.18 6.43
C GLU A 193 -11.98 -9.76 6.10
N TYR A 194 -12.46 -9.58 4.87
CA TYR A 194 -13.68 -10.21 4.38
C TYR A 194 -13.64 -11.75 4.50
N PHE A 195 -12.57 -12.38 4.02
CA PHE A 195 -12.43 -13.85 4.14
C PHE A 195 -12.30 -14.32 5.58
N LYS A 196 -11.60 -13.56 6.44
CA LYS A 196 -11.53 -13.88 7.87
C LYS A 196 -12.88 -13.76 8.55
N GLY A 197 -13.70 -12.79 8.16
CA GLY A 197 -15.07 -12.64 8.64
C GLY A 197 -15.93 -13.85 8.28
N LEU A 198 -15.87 -14.30 7.03
CA LEU A 198 -16.61 -15.48 6.55
C LEU A 198 -16.19 -16.76 7.28
N ILE A 199 -14.88 -16.97 7.47
CA ILE A 199 -14.36 -18.11 8.25
C ILE A 199 -14.80 -18.04 9.72
N ALA A 200 -14.82 -16.84 10.32
CA ALA A 200 -15.24 -16.66 11.71
C ALA A 200 -16.74 -16.92 11.89
N GLU A 201 -17.56 -16.57 10.90
CA GLU A 201 -18.99 -16.88 10.86
C GLU A 201 -19.23 -18.38 10.74
N ASP A 202 -18.59 -19.05 9.77
CA ASP A 202 -18.70 -20.51 9.56
C ASP A 202 -18.23 -21.33 10.78
N LEU A 203 -17.19 -20.86 11.49
CA LEU A 203 -16.65 -21.53 12.66
C LEU A 203 -17.37 -21.19 13.97
N LYS A 204 -18.30 -20.23 13.97
CA LYS A 204 -18.96 -19.74 15.18
C LYS A 204 -19.67 -20.89 15.92
N ASP A 205 -20.46 -21.67 15.20
CA ASP A 205 -21.20 -22.81 15.76
C ASP A 205 -20.25 -23.87 16.32
N ALA A 206 -19.14 -24.14 15.63
CA ALA A 206 -18.14 -25.11 16.09
C ALA A 206 -17.41 -24.64 17.36
N VAL A 207 -17.18 -23.34 17.51
CA VAL A 207 -16.58 -22.74 18.71
C VAL A 207 -17.57 -22.76 19.86
N GLU A 208 -18.83 -22.41 19.62
CA GLU A 208 -19.91 -22.47 20.61
C GLU A 208 -20.13 -23.91 21.09
N PHE A 209 -20.20 -24.88 20.18
CA PHE A 209 -20.28 -26.29 20.49
C PHE A 209 -19.12 -26.77 21.37
N ARG A 210 -17.88 -26.35 21.06
CA ARG A 210 -16.70 -26.68 21.89
C ARG A 210 -16.80 -26.11 23.30
N LYS A 211 -17.28 -24.88 23.46
CA LYS A 211 -17.47 -24.24 24.77
C LYS A 211 -18.55 -24.95 25.57
N THR A 212 -19.68 -25.27 24.96
CA THR A 212 -20.78 -26.00 25.60
C THR A 212 -20.33 -27.40 26.02
N SER A 213 -19.64 -28.13 25.13
CA SER A 213 -19.11 -29.47 25.44
C SER A 213 -18.08 -29.44 26.58
N ALA A 214 -17.23 -28.42 26.65
CA ALA A 214 -16.29 -28.25 27.75
C ALA A 214 -17.01 -28.01 29.08
N ALA A 215 -18.03 -27.13 29.10
CA ALA A 215 -18.84 -26.86 30.28
C ALA A 215 -19.65 -28.09 30.74
N GLU A 216 -20.19 -28.88 29.80
CA GLU A 216 -20.85 -30.16 30.10
C GLU A 216 -19.88 -31.17 30.69
N THR A 217 -18.65 -31.25 30.16
CA THR A 217 -17.63 -32.16 30.70
C THR A 217 -17.23 -31.76 32.13
N GLU A 218 -17.11 -30.47 32.40
CA GLU A 218 -16.83 -29.94 33.74
C GLU A 218 -17.99 -30.19 34.70
N SER A 219 -19.24 -29.95 34.29
CA SER A 219 -20.41 -30.20 35.12
C SER A 219 -20.58 -31.70 35.43
N LEU A 220 -20.34 -32.59 34.46
CA LEU A 220 -20.36 -34.03 34.67
C LEU A 220 -19.27 -34.50 35.63
N LYS A 221 -18.07 -33.89 35.60
CA LYS A 221 -17.02 -34.16 36.59
C LYS A 221 -17.45 -33.76 37.99
N LEU A 222 -18.02 -32.56 38.15
CA LEU A 222 -18.52 -32.07 39.44
C LEU A 222 -19.67 -32.93 39.98
N VAL A 223 -20.61 -33.35 39.11
CA VAL A 223 -21.67 -34.29 39.49
C VAL A 223 -21.04 -35.60 39.94
N LYS A 224 -20.11 -36.17 39.18
CA LYS A 224 -19.45 -37.44 39.56
C LYS A 224 -18.76 -37.36 40.93
N GLU A 225 -18.14 -36.23 41.26
CA GLU A 225 -17.47 -36.02 42.55
C GLU A 225 -18.45 -35.77 43.70
N ASN A 226 -19.51 -34.99 43.47
CA ASN A 226 -20.43 -34.56 44.54
C ASN A 226 -21.60 -35.53 44.77
N PHE A 227 -22.03 -36.30 43.76
CA PHE A 227 -23.21 -37.18 43.86
C PHE A 227 -23.11 -38.24 44.97
N PRO A 228 -21.96 -38.90 45.20
CA PRO A 228 -21.82 -39.85 46.31
C PRO A 228 -21.94 -39.19 47.68
N VAL A 229 -21.42 -37.96 47.82
CA VAL A 229 -21.49 -37.17 49.06
C VAL A 229 -22.94 -36.77 49.33
N ILE A 230 -23.62 -36.23 48.33
CA ILE A 230 -25.03 -35.84 48.41
C ILE A 230 -25.92 -37.04 48.78
N MET A 231 -25.70 -38.21 48.18
CA MET A 231 -26.45 -39.42 48.55
C MET A 231 -26.23 -39.82 50.01
N LYS A 232 -24.98 -39.75 50.48
CA LYS A 232 -24.64 -40.08 51.87
C LYS A 232 -25.32 -39.12 52.85
N GLU A 233 -25.27 -37.83 52.57
CA GLU A 233 -25.92 -36.78 53.38
C GLU A 233 -27.44 -36.93 53.37
N ASN A 234 -28.06 -37.17 52.21
CA ASN A 234 -29.52 -37.39 52.11
C ASN A 234 -29.98 -38.63 52.90
N MET A 235 -29.23 -39.73 52.84
CA MET A 235 -29.56 -40.93 53.60
C MET A 235 -29.44 -40.71 55.10
N GLN A 236 -28.42 -39.98 55.55
CA GLN A 236 -28.26 -39.60 56.95
C GLN A 236 -29.42 -38.71 57.43
N LEU A 237 -29.82 -37.71 56.65
CA LEU A 237 -30.96 -36.85 56.97
C LEU A 237 -32.28 -37.63 57.07
N GLN A 238 -32.51 -38.62 56.21
CA GLN A 238 -33.69 -39.48 56.28
C GLN A 238 -33.71 -40.34 57.56
N LEU A 239 -32.57 -40.90 57.96
CA LEU A 239 -32.44 -41.66 59.20
C LEU A 239 -32.70 -40.78 60.43
N GLU A 240 -32.17 -39.56 60.46
CA GLU A 240 -32.42 -38.60 61.54
C GLU A 240 -33.90 -38.17 61.60
N ALA A 241 -34.56 -38.01 60.45
CA ALA A 241 -35.98 -37.66 60.38
C ALA A 241 -36.90 -38.81 60.84
N GLN A 242 -36.54 -40.07 60.59
CA GLN A 242 -37.28 -41.24 61.11
C GLN A 242 -37.09 -41.46 62.61
N TYR A 243 -35.94 -41.06 63.15
CA TYR A 243 -35.63 -41.18 64.57
C TYR A 243 -36.35 -40.15 65.43
N ARG A 244 -36.63 -38.96 64.87
CA ARG A 244 -37.42 -37.89 65.52
C ARG A 244 -38.90 -38.21 65.52
#